data_AF-A0A7R9MRH3-F1
#
_entry.id   AF-A0A7R9MRH3-F1
#
_cell.length_a   1.000
_cell.length_b   1.000
_cell.length_c   1.000
_cell.angle_alpha   90.00
_cell.angle_beta   90.00
_cell.angle_gamma   90.00
#
_symmetry.space_group_name_H-M   'P 1'
#
loop_
_entity.id
_entity.type
_entity.pdbx_description
1 polymer ?
#
loop_
_entity_poly.entity_id
_entity_poly.type
_entity_poly.pdbx_seq_one_letter_code
_entity_poly.pdbx_strand_id
1 'polypeptide(L)'
;MGLFGKDPTKSPKEQVREWTSKLRKQQFLLDRQIRAIQREEEKVKMELKKAAKRGDKDVCLVLAKEMVNSRKAVRRIHTSKAQLNSVMMNMSQQLSTLKVANAMEKSASVMKSMQSLVKVQEISHVMQDMSREMMKAGIIE
;
A
#
# COMPACT_ATOMS: atom_id res chain seq x y z
N MET A 1 27.22 -24.10 -9.17
CA MET A 1 26.21 -25.15 -8.91
C MET A 1 26.81 -26.14 -7.92
N GLY A 2 26.15 -26.38 -6.78
CA GLY A 2 26.63 -27.26 -5.71
C GLY A 2 25.71 -28.47 -5.51
N LEU A 3 26.31 -29.60 -5.15
CA LEU A 3 25.79 -30.99 -5.12
C LEU A 3 24.72 -31.32 -4.04
N PHE A 4 23.95 -30.35 -3.56
CA PHE A 4 22.74 -30.59 -2.76
C PHE A 4 21.65 -29.61 -3.24
N GLY A 5 20.95 -30.03 -4.29
CA GLY A 5 20.00 -29.23 -5.07
C GLY A 5 18.66 -28.97 -4.38
N LYS A 6 18.69 -28.24 -3.26
CA LYS A 6 17.59 -27.34 -2.91
C LYS A 6 18.23 -26.01 -2.57
N ASP A 7 18.03 -25.00 -3.43
CA ASP A 7 18.02 -23.62 -2.93
C ASP A 7 17.21 -23.64 -1.63
N PRO A 8 17.62 -22.97 -0.54
CA PRO A 8 16.79 -22.87 0.64
C PRO A 8 15.57 -22.04 0.25
N THR A 9 14.56 -22.71 -0.32
CA THR A 9 13.23 -22.17 -0.53
C THR A 9 12.77 -21.84 0.87
N LYS A 10 12.79 -20.54 1.21
CA LYS A 10 12.33 -20.00 2.49
C LYS A 10 11.06 -20.74 2.88
N SER A 11 10.98 -21.19 4.14
CA SER A 11 9.79 -21.89 4.63
C SER A 11 8.54 -21.06 4.32
N PRO A 12 7.38 -21.65 4.01
CA PRO A 12 6.11 -20.91 3.86
C PRO A 12 5.87 -19.90 4.99
N LYS A 13 6.24 -20.26 6.22
CA LYS A 13 6.15 -19.38 7.39
C LYS A 13 7.09 -18.18 7.30
N GLU A 14 8.30 -18.36 6.78
CA GLU A 14 9.27 -17.28 6.56
C GLU A 14 8.84 -16.37 5.43
N GLN A 15 8.32 -16.92 4.34
CA GLN A 15 7.76 -16.16 3.22
C GLN A 15 6.62 -15.24 3.68
N VAL A 16 5.64 -15.78 4.43
CA VAL A 16 4.52 -15.00 4.97
C VAL A 16 5.01 -13.89 5.92
N ARG A 17 6.01 -14.17 6.76
CA ARG A 17 6.62 -13.15 7.64
C ARG A 17 7.33 -12.05 6.84
N GLU A 18 8.05 -12.41 5.80
CA GLU A 18 8.73 -11.47 4.92
C GLU A 18 7.73 -10.56 4.18
N TRP A 19 6.68 -11.12 3.58
CA TRP A 19 5.63 -10.33 2.92
C TRP A 19 4.93 -9.40 3.91
N THR A 20 4.61 -9.88 5.11
CA THR A 20 4.00 -9.05 6.16
C THR A 20 4.91 -7.88 6.54
N SER A 21 6.23 -8.11 6.63
CA SER A 21 7.22 -7.05 6.89
C SER A 21 7.30 -6.03 5.74
N LYS A 22 7.36 -6.52 4.49
CA LYS A 22 7.35 -5.67 3.27
C LYS A 22 6.09 -4.79 3.24
N LEU A 23 4.90 -5.39 3.44
CA LEU A 23 3.60 -4.70 3.48
C LEU A 23 3.56 -3.62 4.56
N ARG A 24 4.03 -3.93 5.77
CA ARG A 24 4.07 -2.97 6.88
C ARG A 24 4.98 -1.78 6.58
N LYS A 25 6.14 -2.02 5.95
CA LYS A 25 7.02 -0.93 5.49
C LYS A 25 6.32 -0.03 4.49
N GLN A 26 5.61 -0.59 3.51
CA GLN A 26 4.83 0.20 2.54
C GLN A 26 3.72 1.00 3.21
N GLN A 27 3.02 0.42 4.18
CA GLN A 27 1.99 1.11 4.96
C GLN A 27 2.55 2.37 5.65
N PHE A 28 3.73 2.29 6.26
CA PHE A 28 4.37 3.46 6.90
C PHE A 28 4.78 4.54 5.91
N LEU A 29 5.20 4.15 4.69
CA LEU A 29 5.50 5.12 3.63
C LEU A 29 4.25 5.88 3.20
N LEU A 30 3.12 5.19 3.04
CA LEU A 30 1.83 5.83 2.74
C LEU A 30 1.40 6.78 3.86
N ASP A 31 1.58 6.40 5.13
CA ASP A 31 1.27 7.26 6.28
C ASP A 31 2.15 8.53 6.29
N ARG A 32 3.44 8.38 5.95
CA ARG A 32 4.34 9.53 5.80
C ARG A 32 3.88 10.47 4.68
N GLN A 33 3.40 9.92 3.56
CA GLN A 33 2.87 10.72 2.44
C GLN A 33 1.59 11.45 2.82
N ILE A 34 0.64 10.80 3.50
CA ILE A 34 -0.58 11.46 4.02
C ILE A 34 -0.19 12.67 4.88
N ARG A 35 0.73 12.48 5.83
CA ARG A 35 1.20 13.57 6.70
C ARG A 35 1.90 14.69 5.93
N ALA A 36 2.64 14.35 4.86
CA ALA A 36 3.29 15.35 4.01
C ALA A 36 2.25 16.20 3.26
N ILE A 37 1.25 15.57 2.65
CA ILE A 37 0.19 16.27 1.93
C ILE A 37 -0.63 17.14 2.88
N GLN A 38 -0.98 16.63 4.07
CA GLN A 38 -1.74 17.40 5.06
C GLN A 38 -0.99 18.64 5.57
N ARG A 39 0.33 18.56 5.73
CA ARG A 39 1.14 19.74 6.10
C ARG A 39 1.14 20.78 4.99
N GLU A 40 1.23 20.36 3.74
CA GLU A 40 1.16 21.26 2.59
C GLU A 40 -0.25 21.87 2.44
N GLU A 41 -1.29 21.08 2.68
CA GLU A 41 -2.69 21.53 2.69
C GLU A 41 -2.90 22.66 3.72
N GLU A 42 -2.30 22.59 4.91
CA GLU A 42 -2.41 23.67 5.89
C GLU A 42 -1.69 24.95 5.45
N LYS A 43 -0.57 24.85 4.72
CA LYS A 43 0.09 26.04 4.13
C LYS A 43 -0.77 26.68 3.05
N VAL A 44 -1.30 25.88 2.12
CA VAL A 44 -2.21 26.35 1.07
C VAL A 44 -3.44 27.04 1.68
N LYS A 45 -3.96 26.51 2.78
CA LYS A 45 -5.08 27.12 3.52
C LYS A 45 -4.72 28.48 4.13
N MET A 46 -3.51 28.62 4.69
CA MET A 46 -3.03 29.91 5.18
C MET A 46 -2.87 30.93 4.05
N GLU A 47 -2.30 30.51 2.91
CA GLU A 47 -2.13 31.35 1.73
C GLU A 47 -3.47 31.76 1.12
N LEU A 48 -4.43 30.85 1.06
CA LEU A 48 -5.79 31.13 0.58
C LEU A 48 -6.47 32.19 1.44
N LYS A 49 -6.34 32.11 2.77
CA LYS A 49 -6.85 33.15 3.68
C LYS A 49 -6.18 34.51 3.46
N LYS A 50 -4.87 34.53 3.19
CA LYS A 50 -4.14 35.77 2.89
C LYS A 50 -4.58 36.36 1.55
N ALA A 51 -4.67 35.55 0.49
CA ALA A 51 -5.14 35.97 -0.83
C ALA A 51 -6.58 36.49 -0.78
N ALA A 52 -7.46 35.83 -0.01
CA ALA A 52 -8.84 36.27 0.18
C ALA A 52 -8.92 37.66 0.82
N LYS A 53 -8.07 37.96 1.82
CA LYS A 53 -7.99 39.29 2.43
C LYS A 53 -7.51 40.38 1.46
N ARG A 54 -6.67 40.02 0.47
CA ARG A 54 -6.19 40.95 -0.56
C ARG A 54 -7.22 41.18 -1.69
N GLY A 55 -8.26 40.35 -1.78
CA GLY A 55 -9.25 40.42 -2.85
C GLY A 55 -8.83 39.70 -4.14
N ASP A 56 -7.73 38.93 -4.12
CA ASP A 56 -7.20 38.22 -5.28
C ASP A 56 -8.05 36.97 -5.61
N LYS A 57 -9.15 37.16 -6.33
CA LYS A 57 -10.11 36.08 -6.65
C LYS A 57 -9.50 34.94 -7.47
N ASP A 58 -8.65 35.26 -8.45
CA ASP A 58 -8.03 34.26 -9.33
C ASP A 58 -7.07 33.36 -8.56
N VAL A 59 -6.27 33.95 -7.66
CA VAL A 59 -5.37 33.20 -6.77
C VAL A 59 -6.17 32.30 -5.82
N CYS A 60 -7.26 32.81 -5.25
CA CYS A 60 -8.15 32.01 -4.42
C CYS A 60 -8.73 30.80 -5.17
N LEU A 61 -9.13 30.97 -6.44
CA LEU A 61 -9.65 29.88 -7.27
C LEU A 61 -8.61 28.79 -7.52
N VAL A 62 -7.36 29.15 -7.81
CA VAL A 62 -6.27 28.18 -8.03
C VAL A 62 -5.96 27.43 -6.74
N LEU A 63 -5.80 28.13 -5.61
CA LEU A 63 -5.51 27.51 -4.32
C LEU A 63 -6.66 26.61 -3.84
N ALA A 64 -7.91 26.99 -4.11
CA ALA A 64 -9.08 26.16 -3.81
C ALA A 64 -9.11 24.86 -4.64
N LYS A 65 -8.74 24.92 -5.93
CA LYS A 65 -8.59 23.72 -6.76
C LYS A 65 -7.50 22.81 -6.21
N GLU A 66 -6.37 23.38 -5.80
CA GLU A 66 -5.26 22.61 -5.22
C GLU A 66 -5.63 21.92 -3.91
N MET A 67 -6.41 22.59 -3.06
CA MET A 67 -7.01 22.00 -1.85
C MET A 67 -7.87 20.78 -2.16
N VAL A 68 -8.74 20.87 -3.18
CA VAL A 68 -9.60 19.75 -3.59
C VAL A 68 -8.77 18.59 -4.14
N ASN A 69 -7.73 18.89 -4.92
CA ASN A 69 -6.82 17.88 -5.47
C ASN A 69 -6.03 17.16 -4.38
N SER A 70 -5.51 17.91 -3.40
CA SER A 70 -4.83 17.37 -2.21
C SER A 70 -5.72 16.39 -1.44
N ARG A 71 -6.99 16.77 -1.18
CA ARG A 71 -7.96 15.88 -0.53
C ARG A 71 -8.29 14.64 -1.35
N LYS A 72 -8.40 14.76 -2.69
CA LYS A 72 -8.57 13.60 -3.58
C LYS A 72 -7.37 12.67 -3.51
N ALA A 73 -6.14 13.20 -3.47
CA ALA A 73 -4.93 12.40 -3.32
C ALA A 73 -4.90 11.65 -1.98
N VAL A 74 -5.17 12.32 -0.86
CA VAL A 74 -5.25 11.69 0.47
C VAL A 74 -6.31 10.60 0.51
N ARG A 75 -7.50 10.82 -0.06
CA ARG A 75 -8.54 9.78 -0.16
C ARG A 75 -8.07 8.54 -0.91
N ARG A 76 -7.37 8.70 -2.05
CA ARG A 76 -6.80 7.56 -2.79
C ARG A 76 -5.81 6.78 -1.94
N ILE A 77 -4.90 7.47 -1.24
CA ILE A 77 -3.90 6.83 -0.37
C ILE A 77 -4.58 6.07 0.77
N HIS A 78 -5.67 6.59 1.37
CA HIS A 78 -6.45 5.86 2.37
C HIS A 78 -7.07 4.58 1.80
N THR A 79 -7.60 4.60 0.58
CA THR A 79 -8.11 3.40 -0.10
C THR A 79 -6.99 2.37 -0.29
N SER A 80 -5.81 2.79 -0.74
CA SER A 80 -4.64 1.92 -0.87
C SER A 80 -4.21 1.34 0.48
N LYS A 81 -4.22 2.13 1.55
CA LYS A 81 -3.93 1.64 2.91
C LYS A 81 -4.93 0.59 3.37
N ALA A 82 -6.22 0.76 3.08
CA ALA A 82 -7.24 -0.23 3.41
C ALA A 82 -7.02 -1.55 2.65
N GLN A 83 -6.63 -1.48 1.39
CA GLN A 83 -6.28 -2.66 0.59
C GLN A 83 -5.03 -3.37 1.13
N LEU A 84 -3.98 -2.64 1.52
CA LEU A 84 -2.80 -3.22 2.17
C LEU A 84 -3.17 -3.95 3.47
N ASN A 85 -4.06 -3.35 4.27
CA ASN A 85 -4.54 -3.96 5.51
C ASN A 85 -5.29 -5.28 5.23
N SER A 86 -6.14 -5.30 4.20
CA SER A 86 -6.83 -6.53 3.77
C SER A 86 -5.83 -7.65 3.43
N VAL A 87 -4.78 -7.33 2.66
CA VAL A 87 -3.73 -8.31 2.32
C VAL A 87 -2.99 -8.77 3.58
N MET A 88 -2.61 -7.86 4.48
CA MET A 88 -1.95 -8.23 5.74
C MET A 88 -2.81 -9.14 6.63
N MET A 89 -4.12 -8.89 6.73
CA MET A 89 -5.03 -9.75 7.48
C MET A 89 -5.10 -11.16 6.88
N ASN A 90 -5.18 -11.26 5.55
CA ASN A 90 -5.12 -12.55 4.87
C ASN A 90 -3.78 -13.26 5.10
N MET A 91 -2.65 -12.54 5.10
CA MET A 91 -1.35 -13.14 5.42
C MET A 91 -1.30 -13.67 6.86
N SER A 92 -1.88 -12.94 7.81
CA SER A 92 -2.02 -13.43 9.19
C SER A 92 -2.87 -14.69 9.26
N GLN A 93 -3.96 -14.76 8.49
CA GLN A 93 -4.79 -15.96 8.37
C GLN A 93 -4.00 -17.14 7.80
N GLN A 94 -3.25 -16.94 6.71
CA GLN A 94 -2.39 -17.96 6.11
C GLN A 94 -1.36 -18.51 7.09
N LEU A 95 -0.79 -17.64 7.95
CA LEU A 95 0.14 -18.08 8.99
C LEU A 95 -0.53 -19.00 10.02
N SER A 96 -1.78 -18.71 10.39
CA SER A 96 -2.58 -19.56 11.27
C SER A 96 -2.92 -20.89 10.61
N THR A 97 -3.36 -20.88 9.35
CA THR A 97 -3.62 -22.11 8.57
C THR A 97 -2.36 -22.96 8.45
N LEU A 98 -1.20 -22.36 8.18
CA LEU A 98 0.09 -23.04 8.14
C LEU A 98 0.45 -23.71 9.47
N LYS A 99 0.11 -23.12 10.62
CA LYS A 99 0.38 -23.73 11.93
C LYS A 99 -0.47 -24.97 12.19
N VAL A 100 -1.68 -25.03 11.66
CA VAL A 100 -2.66 -26.10 11.93
C VAL A 100 -2.62 -27.18 10.86
N ALA A 101 -2.68 -26.78 9.58
CA ALA A 101 -2.78 -27.68 8.44
C ALA A 101 -1.46 -27.88 7.67
N ASN A 102 -0.41 -27.14 8.03
CA ASN A 102 0.89 -27.14 7.33
C ASN A 102 0.80 -26.90 5.80
N ALA A 103 -0.28 -26.22 5.37
CA ALA A 103 -0.56 -25.89 3.98
C ALA A 103 -0.95 -24.41 3.85
N MET A 104 -0.65 -23.82 2.68
CA MET A 104 -1.16 -22.49 2.30
C MET A 104 -2.41 -22.65 1.45
N GLU A 105 -3.38 -21.78 1.66
CA GLU A 105 -4.64 -21.77 0.93
C GLU A 105 -4.65 -20.67 -0.13
N LYS A 106 -5.29 -20.93 -1.28
CA LYS A 106 -5.47 -19.93 -2.32
C LYS A 106 -6.46 -18.86 -1.87
N SER A 107 -6.18 -17.58 -2.15
CA SER A 107 -7.08 -16.47 -1.82
C SER A 107 -7.30 -15.52 -2.99
N ALA A 108 -8.49 -15.61 -3.59
CA ALA A 108 -8.95 -14.66 -4.60
C ALA A 108 -9.09 -13.23 -4.06
N SER A 109 -9.37 -13.08 -2.76
CA SER A 109 -9.45 -11.77 -2.08
C SER A 109 -8.09 -11.07 -2.02
N VAL A 110 -7.03 -11.84 -1.75
CA VAL A 110 -5.64 -11.33 -1.80
C VAL A 110 -5.29 -10.92 -3.21
N MET A 111 -5.59 -11.76 -4.22
CA MET A 111 -5.33 -11.45 -5.62
C MET A 111 -5.99 -10.12 -6.05
N LYS A 112 -7.29 -9.95 -5.75
CA LYS A 112 -8.03 -8.72 -6.09
C LYS A 112 -7.44 -7.49 -5.40
N SER A 113 -7.12 -7.61 -4.11
CA SER A 113 -6.53 -6.50 -3.34
C SER A 113 -5.12 -6.17 -3.83
N MET A 114 -4.33 -7.16 -4.20
CA MET A 114 -2.99 -6.98 -4.78
C MET A 114 -3.08 -6.27 -6.13
N GLN A 115 -4.01 -6.68 -6.99
CA GLN A 115 -4.19 -6.09 -8.31
C GLN A 115 -4.56 -4.60 -8.24
N SER A 116 -5.35 -4.19 -7.25
CA SER A 116 -5.62 -2.77 -7.04
C SER A 116 -4.41 -2.00 -6.51
N LEU A 117 -3.58 -2.63 -5.68
CA LEU A 117 -2.36 -2.03 -5.13
C LEU A 117 -1.25 -1.85 -6.17
N VAL A 118 -1.16 -2.74 -7.15
CA VAL A 118 -0.21 -2.60 -8.28
C VAL A 118 -0.44 -1.31 -9.08
N LYS A 119 -1.66 -0.77 -9.07
CA LYS A 119 -2.00 0.49 -9.77
C LYS A 119 -1.55 1.75 -9.01
N VAL A 120 -1.13 1.60 -7.75
CA VAL A 120 -0.68 2.70 -6.90
C VAL A 120 0.81 2.91 -7.17
N GLN A 121 1.16 4.02 -7.82
CA GLN A 121 2.49 4.27 -8.36
C GLN A 121 3.59 4.08 -7.31
N GLU A 122 3.33 4.52 -6.08
CA GLU A 122 4.25 4.55 -4.96
C GLU A 122 4.64 3.15 -4.44
N ILE A 123 3.78 2.15 -4.64
CA ILE A 123 4.00 0.77 -4.15
C ILE A 123 3.98 -0.27 -5.28
N SER A 124 3.76 0.16 -6.52
CA SER A 124 3.52 -0.69 -7.69
C SER A 124 4.59 -1.78 -7.86
N HIS A 125 5.87 -1.40 -7.86
CA HIS A 125 6.99 -2.32 -8.01
C HIS A 125 7.02 -3.39 -6.92
N VAL A 126 6.87 -2.98 -5.65
CA VAL A 126 6.90 -3.91 -4.51
C VAL A 126 5.72 -4.87 -4.55
N MET A 127 4.54 -4.40 -4.96
CA MET A 127 3.34 -5.23 -5.10
C MET A 127 3.42 -6.18 -6.28
N GLN A 128 4.06 -5.78 -7.39
CA GLN A 128 4.31 -6.67 -8.54
C GLN A 128 5.28 -7.79 -8.18
N ASP A 129 6.38 -7.48 -7.50
CA ASP A 129 7.33 -8.48 -7.03
C ASP A 129 6.68 -9.46 -6.07
N MET A 130 5.95 -8.93 -5.09
CA MET A 130 5.26 -9.75 -4.11
C MET A 130 4.12 -10.57 -4.75
N SER A 131 3.45 -10.06 -5.80
CA SER A 131 2.46 -10.82 -6.55
C SER A 131 3.11 -12.03 -7.24
N ARG A 132 4.27 -11.83 -7.87
CA ARG A 132 5.05 -12.92 -8.48
C ARG A 132 5.51 -13.94 -7.43
N GLU A 133 5.96 -13.49 -6.26
CA GLU A 133 6.34 -14.37 -5.15
C GLU A 133 5.14 -15.18 -4.62
N MET A 134 3.97 -14.54 -4.44
CA MET A 134 2.75 -15.19 -3.95
C MET A 134 2.16 -16.19 -4.97
N MET A 135 2.29 -15.91 -6.27
CA MET A 135 1.89 -16.85 -7.34
C MET A 135 2.77 -18.09 -7.33
N LYS A 136 4.10 -17.93 -7.20
CA LYS A 136 5.04 -19.07 -7.04
C LYS A 136 4.77 -19.89 -5.79
N ALA A 137 4.33 -19.24 -4.72
CA ALA A 137 3.95 -19.89 -3.47
C ALA A 137 2.56 -20.54 -3.50
N GLY A 138 1.79 -20.38 -4.59
CA GLY A 138 0.46 -20.97 -4.74
C GLY A 138 -0.64 -20.30 -3.91
N ILE A 139 -0.44 -19.06 -3.46
CA ILE A 139 -1.42 -18.30 -2.65
C ILE A 139 -2.41 -17.54 -3.53
N ILE A 140 -1.97 -17.15 -4.73
CA ILE A 140 -2.80 -16.46 -5.72
C ILE A 140 -2.62 -17.14 -7.08
N GLU A 141 -3.67 -17.08 -7.91
CA GLU A 141 -3.67 -17.54 -9.30
C GLU A 141 -3.48 -16.38 -10.28
#